data_AF-A0A2P6WBE2-F1
#
_entry.id   AF-A0A2P6WBE2-F1
#
_cell.length_a   1.000
_cell.length_b   1.000
_cell.length_c   1.000
_cell.angle_alpha   90.00
_cell.angle_beta   90.00
_cell.angle_gamma   90.00
#
_symmetry.space_group_name_H-M   'P 1'
#
loop_
_entity.id
_entity.type
_entity.pdbx_description
1 polymer ?
#
loop_
_entity_poly.entity_id
_entity_poly.type
_entity_poly.pdbx_seq_one_letter_code
_entity_poly.pdbx_strand_id
1 'polypeptide(L)'
;MPAFYELCLRNTSEEIQELAQEIGWERTNCQLNTVFLEASDWGELKKKIDKNRQDADVLVFKGGDKELNRKAAGDTRIDILLHPEKGRKDSGIDHVLAEEAAENNVAIGFDFKQLEKSQKSRTHILKHWRRNLKLCEKYSTPYIITSGATKKYGIRPPRELAAIIESLGYDGQKAVSDHPKNRGKSRKNRKRQIYA
;
A
#
# COMPACT_ATOMS: atom_id res chain seq x y z
N MET A 1 6.93 21.98 4.96
CA MET A 1 6.61 21.24 3.72
C MET A 1 5.92 19.93 4.11
N PRO A 2 5.05 19.32 3.27
CA PRO A 2 4.46 18.03 3.59
C PRO A 2 5.54 16.95 3.64
N ALA A 3 5.47 16.11 4.68
CA ALA A 3 6.36 14.97 4.85
C ALA A 3 5.94 13.82 3.93
N PHE A 4 6.86 13.21 3.19
CA PHE A 4 6.57 12.13 2.27
C PHE A 4 7.06 10.77 2.78
N TYR A 5 6.21 9.75 2.64
CA TYR A 5 6.43 8.41 3.21
C TYR A 5 6.36 7.33 2.14
N GLU A 6 7.43 6.55 2.01
CA GLU A 6 7.48 5.39 1.12
C GLU A 6 7.54 4.11 1.98
N LEU A 7 6.40 3.42 2.09
CA LEU A 7 6.23 2.27 2.98
C LEU A 7 6.47 0.92 2.30
N CYS A 8 6.61 0.88 0.98
CA CYS A 8 6.54 -0.38 0.23
C CYS A 8 7.73 -0.64 -0.70
N LEU A 9 8.93 -0.09 -0.41
CA LEU A 9 10.14 -0.50 -1.13
C LEU A 9 10.41 -1.98 -0.92
N ARG A 10 10.78 -2.68 -1.99
CA ARG A 10 11.07 -4.12 -1.90
C ARG A 10 12.53 -4.41 -1.58
N ASN A 11 13.37 -3.38 -1.67
CA ASN A 11 14.79 -3.44 -1.39
C ASN A 11 15.15 -2.24 -0.51
N THR A 12 15.87 -2.51 0.58
CA THR A 12 16.24 -1.53 1.62
C THR A 12 17.76 -1.39 1.73
N SER A 13 18.51 -1.61 0.64
CA SER A 13 19.96 -1.36 0.61
C SER A 13 20.27 0.11 0.94
N GLU A 14 21.42 0.36 1.56
CA GLU A 14 21.86 1.72 1.93
C GLU A 14 21.83 2.70 0.75
N GLU A 15 22.30 2.26 -0.43
CA GLU A 15 22.25 3.06 -1.67
C GLU A 15 20.82 3.54 -2.05
N ILE A 16 19.81 2.71 -1.78
CA ILE A 16 18.41 3.04 -2.09
C ILE A 16 17.87 4.05 -1.09
N GLN A 17 18.35 4.00 0.16
CA GLN A 17 17.96 4.91 1.22
C GLN A 17 18.50 6.32 0.98
N GLU A 18 19.79 6.41 0.66
CA GLU A 18 20.44 7.67 0.32
C GLU A 18 19.75 8.33 -0.85
N LEU A 19 19.56 7.58 -1.94
CA LEU A 19 18.86 8.08 -3.12
C LEU A 19 17.41 8.51 -2.80
N ALA A 20 16.69 7.75 -1.96
CA ALA A 20 15.33 8.10 -1.58
C ALA A 20 15.28 9.42 -0.79
N GLN A 21 16.24 9.66 0.10
CA GLN A 21 16.34 10.93 0.82
C GLN A 21 16.67 12.09 -0.11
N GLU A 22 17.62 11.91 -1.04
CA GLU A 22 18.00 12.92 -2.02
C GLU A 22 16.82 13.39 -2.89
N ILE A 23 15.97 12.45 -3.32
CA ILE A 23 14.82 12.75 -4.19
C ILE A 23 13.58 13.23 -3.40
N GLY A 24 13.68 13.37 -2.07
CA GLY A 24 12.68 14.03 -1.23
C GLY A 24 11.76 13.09 -0.42
N TRP A 25 12.10 11.81 -0.23
CA TRP A 25 11.41 10.97 0.75
C TRP A 25 11.95 11.23 2.15
N GLU A 26 11.08 11.61 3.08
CA GLU A 26 11.47 11.90 4.47
C GLU A 26 11.55 10.62 5.32
N ARG A 27 10.62 9.68 5.10
CA ARG A 27 10.64 8.36 5.72
C ARG A 27 10.46 7.27 4.69
N THR A 28 11.42 6.35 4.65
CA THR A 28 11.31 5.11 3.91
C THR A 28 11.07 3.95 4.87
N ASN A 29 10.56 2.84 4.34
CA ASN A 29 10.44 1.57 5.05
C ASN A 29 11.78 0.98 5.53
N CYS A 30 12.89 1.67 5.34
CA CYS A 30 14.17 1.30 5.92
C CYS A 30 14.26 1.68 7.40
N GLN A 31 13.40 2.61 7.85
CA GLN A 31 13.22 2.99 9.26
C GLN A 31 12.06 2.23 9.93
N LEU A 32 11.26 1.46 9.17
CA LEU A 32 10.09 0.71 9.65
C LEU A 32 10.18 -0.74 9.19
N ASN A 33 10.13 -1.72 10.10
CA ASN A 33 10.14 -3.12 9.71
C ASN A 33 8.88 -3.49 8.92
N THR A 34 8.97 -3.43 7.60
CA THR A 34 7.87 -3.72 6.68
C THR A 34 7.96 -5.14 6.17
N VAL A 35 6.96 -5.94 6.49
CA VAL A 35 6.92 -7.35 6.10
C VAL A 35 5.84 -7.56 5.03
N PHE A 36 6.26 -8.11 3.89
CA PHE A 36 5.37 -8.49 2.80
C PHE A 36 4.92 -9.95 2.95
N LEU A 37 3.61 -10.16 2.96
CA LEU A 37 2.98 -11.48 3.03
C LEU A 37 2.39 -11.88 1.69
N GLU A 38 2.58 -13.14 1.34
CA GLU A 38 1.91 -13.84 0.25
C GLU A 38 1.36 -15.15 0.84
N ALA A 39 0.18 -15.59 0.41
CA ALA A 39 -0.44 -16.82 0.88
C ALA A 39 -1.40 -17.38 -0.19
N SER A 40 -1.58 -18.69 -0.23
CA SER A 40 -2.55 -19.35 -1.11
C SER A 40 -3.90 -19.59 -0.46
N ASP A 41 -3.98 -19.58 0.87
CA ASP A 41 -5.23 -19.74 1.62
C ASP A 41 -5.25 -18.92 2.92
N TRP A 42 -6.43 -18.85 3.55
CA TRP A 42 -6.65 -18.02 4.74
C TRP A 42 -5.93 -18.55 5.97
N GLY A 43 -5.83 -19.87 6.13
CA GLY A 43 -5.14 -20.48 7.26
C GLY A 43 -3.65 -20.16 7.23
N GLU A 44 -3.03 -20.24 6.05
CA GLU A 44 -1.65 -19.83 5.83
C GLU A 44 -1.45 -18.32 6.10
N LEU A 45 -2.32 -17.48 5.52
CA LEU A 45 -2.25 -16.03 5.72
C LEU A 45 -2.35 -15.67 7.20
N LYS A 46 -3.31 -16.25 7.92
CA LYS A 46 -3.52 -16.01 9.35
C LYS A 46 -2.28 -16.38 10.18
N LYS A 47 -1.68 -17.55 9.93
CA LYS A 47 -0.44 -17.97 10.60
C LYS A 47 0.71 -16.99 10.33
N LYS A 48 0.85 -16.52 9.09
CA LYS A 48 1.86 -15.52 8.71
C LYS A 48 1.61 -14.17 9.38
N ILE A 49 0.35 -13.73 9.50
CA ILE A 49 -0.01 -12.53 10.25
C ILE A 49 0.40 -12.68 11.71
N ASP A 50 -0.01 -13.77 12.37
CA ASP A 50 0.27 -14.02 13.79
C ASP A 50 1.77 -14.03 14.10
N LYS A 51 2.56 -14.68 13.23
CA LYS A 51 4.00 -14.77 13.37
C LYS A 51 4.70 -13.41 13.22
N ASN A 52 4.35 -12.63 12.21
CA ASN A 52 5.10 -11.42 11.84
C ASN A 52 4.59 -10.15 12.52
N ARG A 53 3.34 -10.10 12.99
CA ARG A 53 2.74 -8.88 13.55
C ARG A 53 3.45 -8.35 14.80
N GLN A 54 4.15 -9.23 15.53
CA GLN A 54 4.88 -8.82 16.74
C GLN A 54 6.10 -7.95 16.44
N ASP A 55 6.79 -8.26 15.33
CA ASP A 55 8.06 -7.65 14.96
C ASP A 55 7.91 -6.63 13.83
N ALA A 56 6.85 -6.73 13.03
CA ALA A 56 6.58 -5.81 11.93
C ALA A 56 5.92 -4.51 12.40
N ASP A 57 6.48 -3.38 11.97
CA ASP A 57 5.83 -2.08 12.08
C ASP A 57 4.67 -1.97 11.09
N VAL A 58 4.91 -2.39 9.85
CA VAL A 58 3.95 -2.37 8.75
C VAL A 58 3.81 -3.77 8.15
N LEU A 59 2.58 -4.27 8.08
CA LEU A 59 2.27 -5.56 7.47
C LEU A 59 1.55 -5.34 6.14
N VAL A 60 2.16 -5.80 5.06
CA VAL A 60 1.65 -5.63 3.70
C VAL A 60 1.22 -6.99 3.16
N PHE A 61 -0.04 -7.16 2.81
CA PHE A 61 -0.49 -8.36 2.10
C PHE A 61 -0.50 -8.11 0.59
N LYS A 62 0.15 -8.99 -0.16
CA LYS A 62 0.05 -9.01 -1.62
C LYS A 62 -1.07 -9.96 -2.01
N GLY A 63 -2.13 -9.37 -2.53
CA GLY A 63 -3.35 -10.05 -2.94
C GLY A 63 -3.26 -10.75 -4.29
N GLY A 64 -4.46 -11.03 -4.81
CA GLY A 64 -4.67 -11.66 -6.12
C GLY A 64 -5.85 -12.63 -6.13
N ASP A 65 -6.25 -13.13 -4.97
CA ASP A 65 -7.45 -13.94 -4.80
C ASP A 65 -8.60 -13.12 -4.18
N LYS A 66 -9.84 -13.30 -4.65
CA LYS A 66 -10.98 -12.48 -4.21
C LYS A 66 -11.32 -12.70 -2.74
N GLU A 67 -11.32 -13.95 -2.31
CA GLU A 67 -11.70 -14.30 -0.97
C GLU A 67 -10.61 -13.87 0.02
N LEU A 68 -9.35 -14.07 -0.33
CA LEU A 68 -8.22 -13.62 0.49
C LEU A 68 -8.11 -12.10 0.56
N ASN A 69 -8.32 -11.37 -0.53
CA ASN A 69 -8.31 -9.91 -0.51
C ASN A 69 -9.35 -9.36 0.47
N ARG A 70 -10.55 -9.95 0.48
CA ARG A 70 -11.63 -9.55 1.39
C ARG A 70 -11.27 -9.85 2.84
N LYS A 71 -10.83 -11.08 3.14
CA LYS A 71 -10.40 -11.46 4.50
C LYS A 71 -9.23 -10.61 4.98
N ALA A 72 -8.32 -10.23 4.09
CA ALA A 72 -7.21 -9.33 4.38
C ALA A 72 -7.66 -7.90 4.67
N ALA A 73 -8.61 -7.36 3.90
CA ALA A 73 -9.22 -6.06 4.15
C ALA A 73 -9.99 -6.02 5.48
N GLY A 74 -10.57 -7.15 5.89
CA GLY A 74 -11.28 -7.32 7.16
C GLY A 74 -10.38 -7.51 8.40
N ASP A 75 -9.06 -7.59 8.25
CA ASP A 75 -8.14 -7.88 9.36
C ASP A 75 -7.31 -6.65 9.75
N THR A 76 -7.62 -6.07 10.92
CA THR A 76 -6.93 -4.88 11.49
C THR A 76 -5.43 -5.05 11.75
N ARG A 77 -4.90 -6.27 11.62
CA ARG A 77 -3.46 -6.55 11.76
C ARG A 77 -2.70 -6.30 10.46
N ILE A 78 -3.39 -6.28 9.32
CA ILE A 78 -2.85 -5.86 8.03
C ILE A 78 -2.96 -4.34 7.91
N ASP A 79 -1.90 -3.70 7.42
CA ASP A 79 -1.89 -2.23 7.26
C ASP A 79 -2.14 -1.81 5.81
N ILE A 80 -1.70 -2.63 4.84
CA ILE A 80 -1.74 -2.34 3.40
C ILE A 80 -2.08 -3.60 2.59
N LEU A 81 -2.99 -3.48 1.62
CA LEU A 81 -3.29 -4.46 0.59
C LEU A 81 -2.71 -4.01 -0.76
N LEU A 82 -1.77 -4.78 -1.31
CA LEU A 82 -1.16 -4.54 -2.62
C LEU A 82 -1.64 -5.55 -3.66
N HIS A 83 -1.71 -5.11 -4.92
CA HIS A 83 -2.04 -5.95 -6.08
C HIS A 83 -3.30 -6.81 -5.95
N PRO A 84 -4.44 -6.28 -5.49
CA PRO A 84 -5.67 -7.07 -5.37
C PRO A 84 -6.12 -7.66 -6.73
N GLU A 85 -5.71 -7.07 -7.85
CA GLU A 85 -6.01 -7.51 -9.22
C GLU A 85 -5.04 -8.55 -9.80
N LYS A 86 -3.98 -8.96 -9.07
CA LYS A 86 -2.97 -9.89 -9.59
C LYS A 86 -3.61 -11.21 -10.05
N GLY A 87 -3.41 -11.56 -11.32
CA GLY A 87 -3.98 -12.78 -11.92
C GLY A 87 -5.46 -12.68 -12.30
N ARG A 88 -6.07 -11.49 -12.21
CA ARG A 88 -7.49 -11.25 -12.46
C ARG A 88 -7.69 -10.32 -13.66
N LYS A 89 -8.93 -10.31 -14.17
CA LYS A 89 -9.37 -9.42 -15.26
C LYS A 89 -10.09 -8.16 -14.76
N ASP A 90 -10.56 -8.18 -13.52
CA ASP A 90 -11.21 -7.03 -12.86
C ASP A 90 -10.18 -6.15 -12.13
N SER A 91 -10.64 -5.07 -11.50
CA SER A 91 -9.77 -4.15 -10.76
C SER A 91 -9.37 -4.65 -9.36
N GLY A 92 -9.73 -5.89 -8.99
CA GLY A 92 -9.40 -6.49 -7.70
C GLY A 92 -10.21 -6.00 -6.49
N ILE A 93 -10.95 -4.88 -6.62
CA ILE A 93 -11.68 -4.22 -5.54
C ILE A 93 -13.15 -4.02 -5.92
N ASP A 94 -14.04 -4.35 -4.99
CA ASP A 94 -15.46 -4.00 -5.03
C ASP A 94 -15.82 -3.07 -3.87
N HIS A 95 -17.09 -2.67 -3.81
CA HIS A 95 -17.56 -1.75 -2.77
C HIS A 95 -17.49 -2.35 -1.37
N VAL A 96 -17.75 -3.65 -1.24
CA VAL A 96 -17.72 -4.36 0.06
C VAL A 96 -16.30 -4.39 0.59
N LEU A 97 -15.32 -4.72 -0.25
CA LEU A 97 -13.91 -4.68 0.14
C LEU A 97 -13.47 -3.27 0.53
N ALA A 98 -13.90 -2.25 -0.21
CA ALA A 98 -13.56 -0.86 0.10
C ALA A 98 -14.13 -0.41 1.45
N GLU A 99 -15.36 -0.78 1.75
CA GLU A 99 -16.03 -0.51 3.03
C GLU A 99 -15.34 -1.24 4.18
N GLU A 100 -15.09 -2.55 4.05
CA GLU A 100 -14.36 -3.33 5.05
C GLU A 100 -12.94 -2.78 5.29
N ALA A 101 -12.25 -2.37 4.23
CA ALA A 101 -10.92 -1.75 4.33
C ALA A 101 -10.98 -0.39 5.03
N ALA A 102 -12.04 0.40 4.84
CA ALA A 102 -12.22 1.67 5.53
C ALA A 102 -12.45 1.45 7.04
N GLU A 103 -13.34 0.53 7.40
CA GLU A 103 -13.66 0.18 8.80
C GLU A 103 -12.42 -0.32 9.56
N ASN A 104 -11.61 -1.17 8.91
CA ASN A 104 -10.43 -1.76 9.52
C ASN A 104 -9.15 -0.92 9.33
N ASN A 105 -9.28 0.25 8.68
CA ASN A 105 -8.17 1.13 8.33
C ASN A 105 -7.04 0.41 7.56
N VAL A 106 -7.40 -0.46 6.61
CA VAL A 106 -6.47 -1.12 5.69
C VAL A 106 -6.31 -0.25 4.44
N ALA A 107 -5.08 0.15 4.11
CA ALA A 107 -4.84 0.96 2.92
C ALA A 107 -4.78 0.13 1.65
N ILE A 108 -5.38 0.64 0.58
CA ILE A 108 -5.20 0.11 -0.76
C ILE A 108 -3.94 0.71 -1.36
N GLY A 109 -2.98 -0.14 -1.73
CA GLY A 109 -1.72 0.31 -2.31
C GLY A 109 -1.69 0.22 -3.84
N PHE A 110 -1.26 1.30 -4.48
CA PHE A 110 -1.01 1.40 -5.92
C PHE A 110 0.48 1.32 -6.18
N ASP A 111 0.91 0.30 -6.94
CA ASP A 111 2.34 0.05 -7.19
C ASP A 111 2.74 0.54 -8.59
N PHE A 112 3.54 1.60 -8.65
CA PHE A 112 4.03 2.21 -9.89
C PHE A 112 4.75 1.22 -10.80
N LYS A 113 5.44 0.22 -10.24
CA LYS A 113 6.13 -0.83 -11.02
C LYS A 113 5.20 -1.57 -11.97
N GLN A 114 3.88 -1.59 -11.70
CA GLN A 114 2.90 -2.18 -12.61
C GLN A 114 2.82 -1.43 -13.96
N LEU A 115 3.07 -0.13 -13.96
CA LEU A 115 3.01 0.72 -15.16
C LEU A 115 4.22 0.55 -16.08
N GLU A 116 5.31 -0.06 -15.59
CA GLU A 116 6.49 -0.41 -16.40
C GLU A 116 6.21 -1.51 -17.43
N LYS A 117 5.03 -2.14 -17.37
CA LYS A 117 4.55 -3.11 -18.37
C LYS A 117 4.26 -2.44 -19.73
N SER A 118 3.93 -3.27 -20.72
CA SER A 118 3.59 -2.84 -22.08
C SER A 118 2.47 -1.80 -22.12
N GLN A 119 2.41 -1.01 -23.19
CA GLN A 119 1.46 0.12 -23.34
C GLN A 119 -0.01 -0.31 -23.18
N LYS A 120 -0.41 -1.45 -23.77
CA LYS A 120 -1.78 -1.99 -23.65
C LYS A 120 -2.11 -2.38 -22.20
N SER A 121 -1.14 -2.91 -21.47
CA SER A 121 -1.32 -3.23 -20.05
C SER A 121 -1.42 -1.95 -19.20
N ARG A 122 -0.67 -0.89 -19.55
CA ARG A 122 -0.66 0.37 -18.81
C ARG A 122 -2.02 1.07 -18.81
N THR A 123 -2.69 1.15 -19.96
CA THR A 123 -4.02 1.78 -20.04
C THR A 123 -5.06 1.03 -19.21
N HIS A 124 -4.97 -0.30 -19.17
CA HIS A 124 -5.84 -1.13 -18.36
C HIS A 124 -5.59 -0.93 -16.85
N ILE A 125 -4.31 -0.88 -16.44
CA ILE A 125 -3.94 -0.63 -15.05
C ILE A 125 -4.42 0.75 -14.59
N LEU A 126 -4.20 1.81 -15.38
CA LEU A 126 -4.67 3.16 -15.04
C LEU A 126 -6.20 3.24 -14.98
N LYS A 127 -6.92 2.53 -15.86
CA LYS A 127 -8.38 2.41 -15.79
C LYS A 127 -8.83 1.76 -14.48
N HIS A 128 -8.15 0.71 -14.06
CA HIS A 128 -8.44 0.02 -12.79
C HIS A 128 -8.10 0.89 -11.58
N TRP A 129 -6.97 1.58 -11.60
CA TRP A 129 -6.58 2.52 -10.55
C TRP A 129 -7.60 3.64 -10.40
N ARG A 130 -8.03 4.26 -11.51
CA ARG A 130 -9.06 5.30 -11.48
C ARG A 130 -10.37 4.80 -10.86
N ARG A 131 -10.78 3.55 -11.15
CA ARG A 131 -11.97 2.92 -10.56
C ARG A 131 -11.77 2.65 -9.06
N ASN A 132 -10.61 2.13 -8.67
CA ASN A 132 -10.31 1.80 -7.29
C ASN A 132 -10.19 3.06 -6.43
N LEU A 133 -9.54 4.12 -6.91
CA LEU A 133 -9.49 5.43 -6.26
C LEU A 133 -10.89 6.02 -6.08
N LYS A 134 -11.79 5.85 -7.06
CA LYS A 134 -13.20 6.26 -6.94
C LYS A 134 -13.87 5.58 -5.75
N LEU A 135 -13.65 4.28 -5.59
CA LEU A 135 -14.20 3.51 -4.48
C LEU A 135 -13.58 3.95 -3.16
N CYS A 136 -12.26 4.16 -3.14
CA CYS A 136 -11.56 4.59 -1.94
C CYS A 136 -12.09 5.94 -1.43
N GLU A 137 -12.21 6.96 -2.29
CA GLU A 137 -12.80 8.24 -1.88
C GLU A 137 -14.27 8.11 -1.49
N LYS A 138 -15.06 7.31 -2.21
CA LYS A 138 -16.49 7.11 -1.89
C LYS A 138 -16.70 6.50 -0.50
N TYR A 139 -15.86 5.54 -0.11
CA TYR A 139 -15.98 4.81 1.15
C TYR A 139 -15.00 5.31 2.23
N SER A 140 -14.28 6.41 1.98
CA SER A 140 -13.21 6.91 2.85
C SER A 140 -12.14 5.85 3.16
N THR A 141 -11.91 4.92 2.23
CA THR A 141 -10.84 3.93 2.33
C THR A 141 -9.50 4.64 2.11
N PRO A 142 -8.53 4.44 3.01
CA PRO A 142 -7.21 5.01 2.82
C PRO A 142 -6.51 4.35 1.62
N TYR A 143 -5.72 5.14 0.90
CA TYR A 143 -4.91 4.66 -0.22
C TYR A 143 -3.51 5.22 -0.19
N ILE A 144 -2.56 4.46 -0.71
CA ILE A 144 -1.16 4.87 -0.83
C ILE A 144 -0.64 4.57 -2.23
N ILE A 145 0.39 5.28 -2.66
CA ILE A 145 1.14 4.95 -3.86
C ILE A 145 2.58 4.63 -3.48
N THR A 146 3.17 3.63 -4.15
CA THR A 146 4.56 3.22 -3.96
C THR A 146 5.26 3.10 -5.28
N SER A 147 6.56 3.39 -5.28
CA SER A 147 7.45 3.09 -6.40
C SER A 147 7.62 1.58 -6.65
N GLY A 148 7.49 0.75 -5.60
CA GLY A 148 7.67 -0.70 -5.68
C GLY A 148 9.07 -1.13 -6.17
N ALA A 149 10.05 -0.22 -6.09
CA ALA A 149 11.36 -0.38 -6.68
C ALA A 149 12.14 -1.54 -6.05
N THR A 150 12.78 -2.36 -6.90
CA THR A 150 13.73 -3.40 -6.49
C THR A 150 15.18 -3.01 -6.74
N LYS A 151 15.39 -1.97 -7.56
CA LYS A 151 16.68 -1.42 -7.99
C LYS A 151 16.59 0.10 -7.95
N LYS A 152 17.73 0.77 -7.78
CA LYS A 152 17.83 2.25 -7.71
C LYS A 152 17.08 3.00 -8.82
N TYR A 153 17.14 2.50 -10.06
CA TYR A 153 16.49 3.13 -11.22
C TYR A 153 14.96 3.11 -11.19
N GLY A 154 14.35 2.27 -10.33
CA GLY A 154 12.90 2.17 -10.20
C GLY A 154 12.31 3.15 -9.17
N ILE A 155 13.14 3.82 -8.36
CA ILE A 155 12.65 4.76 -7.37
C ILE A 155 12.15 6.01 -8.08
N ARG A 156 11.04 6.57 -7.58
CA ARG A 156 10.46 7.82 -8.09
C ARG A 156 10.32 8.82 -6.94
N PRO A 157 10.51 10.11 -7.19
CA PRO A 157 10.26 11.13 -6.18
C PRO A 157 8.77 11.16 -5.81
N PRO A 158 8.43 11.52 -4.57
CA PRO A 158 7.05 11.52 -4.09
C PRO A 158 6.13 12.43 -4.90
N ARG A 159 6.65 13.55 -5.41
CA ARG A 159 5.91 14.50 -6.25
C ARG A 159 5.48 13.88 -7.58
N GLU A 160 6.30 13.03 -8.18
CA GLU A 160 5.92 12.32 -9.40
C GLU A 160 4.82 11.30 -9.14
N LEU A 161 4.93 10.55 -8.04
CA LEU A 161 3.89 9.60 -7.66
C LEU A 161 2.56 10.31 -7.33
N ALA A 162 2.62 11.44 -6.62
CA ALA A 162 1.46 12.28 -6.38
C ALA A 162 0.83 12.77 -7.69
N ALA A 163 1.63 13.26 -8.63
CA ALA A 163 1.15 13.74 -9.93
C ALA A 163 0.42 12.65 -10.74
N ILE A 164 0.79 11.36 -10.59
CA ILE A 164 0.07 10.26 -11.23
C ILE A 164 -1.35 10.15 -10.67
N ILE A 165 -1.51 10.22 -9.35
CA ILE A 165 -2.83 10.17 -8.70
C ILE A 165 -3.67 11.41 -9.07
N GLU A 166 -3.06 12.58 -9.10
CA GLU A 166 -3.68 13.84 -9.56
C GLU A 166 -4.15 13.76 -11.00
N SER A 167 -3.37 13.15 -11.90
CA SER A 167 -3.76 12.93 -13.29
C SER A 167 -4.98 12.02 -13.45
N LEU A 168 -5.27 11.18 -12.44
CA LEU A 168 -6.46 10.32 -12.40
C LEU A 168 -7.68 11.03 -11.79
N GLY A 169 -7.51 12.26 -11.30
CA GLY A 169 -8.55 13.11 -10.73
C GLY A 169 -8.70 13.01 -9.22
N TYR A 170 -7.66 12.59 -8.50
CA TYR A 170 -7.68 12.39 -7.04
C TYR A 170 -6.51 13.08 -6.34
N ASP A 171 -6.56 13.19 -5.02
CA ASP A 171 -5.56 13.91 -4.24
C ASP A 171 -4.27 13.08 -4.11
N GLY A 172 -3.23 13.47 -4.85
CA GLY A 172 -1.93 12.82 -4.79
C GLY A 172 -1.21 13.04 -3.46
N GLN A 173 -1.41 14.18 -2.81
CA GLN A 173 -0.79 14.48 -1.51
C GLN A 173 -1.29 13.52 -0.43
N LYS A 174 -2.57 13.16 -0.43
CA LYS A 174 -3.10 12.11 0.47
C LYS A 174 -2.36 10.78 0.30
N ALA A 175 -2.06 10.39 -0.94
CA ALA A 175 -1.44 9.10 -1.25
C ALA A 175 0.01 8.97 -0.76
N VAL A 176 0.78 10.07 -0.78
CA VAL A 176 2.20 10.07 -0.43
C VAL A 176 2.51 10.66 0.96
N SER A 177 1.59 11.41 1.54
CA SER A 177 1.77 12.12 2.82
C SER A 177 0.76 11.67 3.87
N ASP A 178 -0.52 12.00 3.72
CA ASP A 178 -1.50 11.88 4.83
C ASP A 178 -1.85 10.44 5.20
N HIS A 179 -2.19 9.62 4.20
CA HIS A 179 -2.56 8.23 4.42
C HIS A 179 -1.41 7.35 4.91
N PRO A 180 -0.15 7.49 4.42
CA PRO A 180 0.96 6.70 4.94
C PRO A 180 1.50 7.22 6.29
N LYS A 181 1.38 8.52 6.61
CA LYS A 181 1.89 9.11 7.87
C LYS A 181 1.42 8.39 9.14
N ASN A 182 0.15 7.97 9.16
CA ASN A 182 -0.48 7.35 10.33
C ASN A 182 -0.35 5.81 10.35
N ARG A 183 0.46 5.23 9.46
CA ARG A 183 0.68 3.78 9.35
C ARG A 183 2.04 3.40 9.92
N GLY A 184 2.14 2.19 10.46
CA GLY A 184 3.29 1.80 11.28
C GLY A 184 3.03 2.01 12.77
N LYS A 185 2.08 1.26 13.32
CA LYS A 185 1.85 1.24 14.78
C LYS A 185 2.58 0.03 15.36
N SER A 186 3.82 0.25 15.81
CA SER A 186 4.48 -0.65 16.77
C SER A 186 3.58 -0.83 18.00
N ARG A 187 3.63 -2.03 18.61
CA ARG A 187 2.76 -2.53 19.70
C ARG A 187 2.50 -1.52 20.84
N LYS A 188 3.42 -0.59 21.09
CA LYS A 188 3.31 0.48 22.11
C LYS A 188 2.14 1.45 21.87
N ASN A 189 1.81 1.78 20.62
CA ASN A 189 0.77 2.77 20.31
C ASN A 189 -0.64 2.16 20.23
N ARG A 190 -0.79 0.85 20.01
CA ARG A 190 -2.10 0.18 19.97
C ARG A 190 -2.68 -0.07 21.36
N LYS A 191 -1.84 -0.30 22.39
CA LYS A 191 -2.29 -0.40 23.79
C LYS A 191 -2.91 0.89 24.31
N ARG A 192 -2.58 2.07 23.76
CA ARG A 192 -3.16 3.35 24.21
C ARG A 192 -4.54 3.64 23.63
N GLN A 193 -4.88 3.06 22.47
CA GLN A 193 -6.18 3.29 21.81
C GLN A 193 -7.30 2.34 22.27
N ILE A 194 -6.99 1.31 23.05
CA ILE A 194 -8.00 0.41 23.63
C ILE A 194 -8.45 0.91 25.02
N TYR A 195 -7.76 1.91 25.59
CA TYR A 195 -8.04 2.48 26.92
C TYR A 195 -8.29 4.00 26.89
N ALA A 196 -8.58 4.57 25.73
CA ALA A 196 -8.97 5.97 25.55
C ALA A 196 -10.25 6.03 24.71
#